data_AF-F4L091-F1
#
_entry.id   AF-F4L091-F1
#
_cell.length_a   1.000
_cell.length_b   1.000
_cell.length_c   1.000
_cell.angle_alpha   90.00
_cell.angle_beta   90.00
_cell.angle_gamma   90.00
#
_symmetry.space_group_name_H-M   'P 1'
#
loop_
_entity.id
_entity.type
_entity.pdbx_description
1 polymer ?
#
loop_
_entity_poly.entity_id
_entity_poly.type
_entity_poly.pdbx_seq_one_letter_code
_entity_poly.pdbx_strand_id
1 'polypeptide(L)'
;MVATTYSTKRVLQIAHKAKDNAKTPLELKVEQVINLIKVRVRERSIEEAAESVRLHVLDLRQSMIEFFAQNDVKTTQYSEGLNSYKAGESKLDQYKTLKEEVDEVLTAQDKIFMAIAEKFGFEQFGQAVDESQNELASLQNSNPESLQRWIEKSIDVEFSLITADLIIDGELTLPKSKIKQLITFMDRAISSYGGFSILFKLWEPTYEEIDDSRLTMNMHIMAGVYSSKYNTGVKIRMTIEEMKAYLLSEV
;
A
#
# COMPACT_ATOMS: atom_id res chain seq x y z
N MET A 1 -4.75 9.16 -6.71
CA MET A 1 -5.23 8.06 -5.85
C MET A 1 -4.23 7.87 -4.74
N VAL A 2 -4.53 8.41 -3.56
CA VAL A 2 -3.69 8.28 -2.38
C VAL A 2 -3.87 6.88 -1.82
N ALA A 3 -2.77 6.14 -1.67
CA ALA A 3 -2.75 4.95 -0.83
C ALA A 3 -2.94 5.43 0.62
N THR A 4 -4.16 5.33 1.14
CA THR A 4 -4.42 5.70 2.53
C THR A 4 -4.21 4.46 3.37
N THR A 5 -2.95 4.13 3.67
CA THR A 5 -2.65 3.06 4.63
C THR A 5 -2.80 3.51 6.06
N TYR A 6 -4.06 3.66 6.43
CA TYR A 6 -4.45 3.43 7.79
C TYR A 6 -4.85 1.96 7.85
N SER A 7 -4.06 1.12 8.52
CA SER A 7 -4.66 -0.13 8.96
C SER A 7 -5.88 0.20 9.79
N THR A 8 -6.81 -0.71 9.81
CA THR A 8 -8.15 -0.51 10.36
C THR A 8 -8.16 0.03 11.81
N LYS A 9 -7.13 -0.25 12.62
CA LYS A 9 -6.93 0.42 13.93
C LYS A 9 -6.46 1.88 13.86
N ARG A 10 -5.69 2.25 12.85
CA ARG A 10 -5.19 3.63 12.59
C ARG A 10 -6.33 4.58 12.22
N VAL A 11 -7.37 4.09 11.52
CA VAL A 11 -8.63 4.84 11.28
C VAL A 11 -9.44 4.95 12.56
N LEU A 12 -9.61 3.84 13.29
CA LEU A 12 -10.40 3.78 14.52
C LEU A 12 -9.80 4.66 15.63
N GLN A 13 -8.48 4.78 15.74
CA GLN A 13 -7.82 5.65 16.72
C GLN A 13 -8.03 7.15 16.44
N ILE A 14 -8.18 7.54 15.17
CA ILE A 14 -8.48 8.93 14.78
C ILE A 14 -9.99 9.19 14.90
N ALA A 15 -10.83 8.24 14.48
CA ALA A 15 -12.29 8.32 14.63
C ALA A 15 -12.74 8.35 16.10
N HIS A 16 -12.11 7.58 16.99
CA HIS A 16 -12.42 7.59 18.42
C HIS A 16 -12.05 8.88 19.15
N LYS A 17 -11.24 9.77 18.55
CA LYS A 17 -11.05 11.14 19.08
C LYS A 17 -12.23 12.06 18.75
N ALA A 18 -13.22 11.61 17.97
CA ALA A 18 -14.40 12.36 17.55
C ALA A 18 -15.73 11.75 18.07
N LYS A 19 -15.95 11.81 19.39
CA LYS A 19 -17.24 11.71 20.13
C LYS A 19 -18.04 10.37 20.21
N ASP A 20 -18.57 10.17 21.43
CA ASP A 20 -19.70 9.37 21.94
C ASP A 20 -20.18 8.11 21.19
N ASN A 21 -19.82 6.95 21.76
CA ASN A 21 -20.54 5.66 21.91
C ASN A 21 -21.34 5.03 20.75
N ALA A 22 -21.45 5.64 19.57
CA ALA A 22 -22.06 5.05 18.37
C ALA A 22 -21.01 4.96 17.26
N LYS A 23 -20.91 3.79 16.61
CA LYS A 23 -19.95 3.59 15.53
C LYS A 23 -20.26 4.53 14.36
N THR A 24 -19.28 5.26 13.86
CA THR A 24 -19.44 6.09 12.66
C THR A 24 -19.65 5.21 11.42
N PRO A 25 -20.23 5.73 10.32
CA PRO A 25 -20.35 4.97 9.06
C PRO A 25 -19.01 4.42 8.54
N LEU A 26 -17.92 5.15 8.77
CA LEU A 26 -16.57 4.70 8.43
C LEU A 26 -16.13 3.52 9.29
N GLU A 27 -16.39 3.54 10.60
CA GLU A 27 -16.06 2.44 11.51
C GLU A 27 -16.84 1.16 11.16
N LEU A 28 -18.08 1.28 10.71
CA LEU A 28 -18.87 0.15 10.22
C LEU A 28 -18.26 -0.44 8.93
N LYS A 29 -17.83 0.40 7.98
CA LYS A 29 -17.15 -0.09 6.76
C LYS A 29 -15.82 -0.78 7.09
N VAL A 30 -15.03 -0.20 7.99
CA VAL A 30 -13.79 -0.78 8.53
C VAL A 30 -14.03 -2.17 9.08
N GLU A 31 -15.05 -2.34 9.92
CA GLU A 31 -15.42 -3.63 10.51
C GLU A 31 -15.89 -4.65 9.46
N GLN A 32 -16.69 -4.22 8.49
CA GLN A 32 -17.14 -5.07 7.39
C GLN A 32 -15.96 -5.60 6.57
N VAL A 33 -15.00 -4.75 6.22
CA VAL A 33 -13.79 -5.15 5.49
C VAL A 33 -12.94 -6.11 6.33
N ILE A 34 -12.73 -5.84 7.61
CA ILE A 34 -12.00 -6.75 8.51
C ILE A 34 -12.66 -8.12 8.57
N ASN A 35 -13.97 -8.17 8.79
CA ASN A 35 -14.70 -9.42 8.90
C ASN A 35 -14.62 -10.21 7.58
N LEU A 36 -14.75 -9.53 6.45
CA LEU A 36 -14.60 -10.14 5.14
C LEU A 36 -13.19 -10.71 4.95
N ILE A 37 -12.14 -9.94 5.25
CA ILE A 37 -10.74 -10.38 5.19
C ILE A 37 -10.56 -11.63 6.06
N LYS A 38 -10.96 -11.59 7.35
CA LYS A 38 -10.83 -12.70 8.30
C LYS A 38 -11.44 -14.00 7.77
N VAL A 39 -12.60 -13.92 7.11
CA VAL A 39 -13.26 -15.07 6.49
C VAL A 39 -12.47 -15.54 5.26
N ARG A 40 -12.19 -14.66 4.31
CA ARG A 40 -11.59 -15.02 3.02
C ARG A 40 -10.19 -15.62 3.15
N VAL A 41 -9.35 -15.04 3.99
CA VAL A 41 -7.96 -15.52 4.20
C VAL A 41 -7.90 -16.85 4.95
N ARG A 42 -8.99 -17.30 5.58
CA ARG A 42 -9.09 -18.66 6.13
C ARG A 42 -9.47 -19.68 5.06
N GLU A 43 -10.45 -19.32 4.23
CA GLU A 43 -11.03 -20.22 3.23
C GLU A 43 -10.19 -20.39 1.95
N ARG A 44 -9.39 -19.38 1.57
CA ARG A 44 -8.75 -19.28 0.25
C ARG A 44 -7.24 -19.05 0.32
N SER A 45 -6.54 -19.09 -0.82
CA SER A 45 -5.17 -18.55 -0.89
C SER A 45 -5.16 -17.05 -0.59
N ILE A 46 -3.98 -16.49 -0.30
CA ILE A 46 -3.86 -15.04 -0.03
C ILE A 46 -4.25 -14.24 -1.28
N GLU A 47 -3.83 -14.68 -2.46
CA GLU A 47 -4.15 -14.08 -3.76
C GLU A 47 -5.65 -14.08 -4.04
N GLU A 48 -6.32 -15.23 -3.87
CA GLU A 48 -7.77 -15.35 -4.09
C GLU A 48 -8.57 -14.53 -3.06
N ALA A 49 -8.07 -14.45 -1.82
CA ALA A 49 -8.66 -13.62 -0.79
C ALA A 49 -8.55 -12.14 -1.19
N ALA A 50 -7.36 -11.68 -1.57
CA ALA A 50 -7.10 -10.30 -2.01
C ALA A 50 -8.02 -9.90 -3.17
N GLU A 51 -8.10 -10.73 -4.21
CA GLU A 51 -8.98 -10.50 -5.37
C GLU A 51 -10.44 -10.34 -4.93
N SER A 52 -10.91 -11.23 -4.05
CA SER A 52 -12.31 -11.24 -3.61
C SER A 52 -12.72 -10.05 -2.72
N VAL A 53 -11.74 -9.40 -2.07
CA VAL A 53 -12.00 -8.25 -1.19
C VAL A 53 -11.59 -6.91 -1.80
N ARG A 54 -10.94 -6.90 -2.97
CA ARG A 54 -10.33 -5.71 -3.59
C ARG A 54 -11.30 -4.52 -3.67
N LEU A 55 -12.52 -4.74 -4.16
CA LEU A 55 -13.52 -3.67 -4.28
C LEU A 55 -13.94 -3.09 -2.92
N HIS A 56 -13.98 -3.91 -1.87
CA HIS A 56 -14.32 -3.45 -0.52
C HIS A 56 -13.17 -2.66 0.11
N VAL A 57 -11.92 -3.06 -0.15
CA VAL A 57 -10.73 -2.31 0.29
C VAL A 57 -10.65 -0.97 -0.44
N LEU A 58 -10.97 -0.93 -1.73
CA LEU A 58 -11.04 0.32 -2.51
C LEU A 58 -12.14 1.26 -1.99
N ASP A 59 -13.34 0.74 -1.73
CA ASP A 59 -14.44 1.54 -1.15
C ASP A 59 -14.08 2.08 0.24
N LEU A 60 -13.39 1.29 1.08
CA LEU A 60 -12.89 1.73 2.36
C LEU A 60 -11.87 2.87 2.20
N ARG A 61 -10.89 2.72 1.30
CA ARG A 61 -9.90 3.77 0.99
C ARG A 61 -10.60 5.06 0.59
N GLN A 62 -11.59 4.99 -0.30
CA GLN A 62 -12.34 6.17 -0.73
C GLN A 62 -13.06 6.83 0.45
N SER A 63 -13.74 6.03 1.27
CA SER A 63 -14.46 6.52 2.46
C SER A 63 -13.52 7.19 3.47
N MET A 64 -12.30 6.69 3.60
CA MET A 64 -11.27 7.29 4.46
C MET A 64 -10.78 8.62 3.90
N ILE A 65 -10.54 8.71 2.59
CA ILE A 65 -10.15 9.96 1.93
C ILE A 65 -11.23 11.03 2.14
N GLU A 66 -12.50 10.67 1.91
CA GLU A 66 -13.65 11.56 2.13
C GLU A 66 -13.72 12.02 3.59
N PHE A 67 -13.55 11.10 4.54
CA PHE A 67 -13.53 11.43 5.96
C PHE A 67 -12.40 12.41 6.31
N PHE A 68 -11.18 12.21 5.81
CA PHE A 68 -10.06 13.10 6.09
C PHE A 68 -10.28 14.49 5.50
N ALA A 69 -10.79 14.57 4.27
CA ALA A 69 -11.13 15.84 3.63
C ALA A 69 -12.20 16.60 4.42
N GLN A 70 -13.22 15.91 4.94
CA GLN A 70 -14.30 16.52 5.72
C GLN A 70 -13.86 16.97 7.12
N ASN A 71 -12.81 16.37 7.68
CA ASN A 71 -12.35 16.63 9.05
C ASN A 71 -11.05 17.43 9.13
N ASP A 72 -10.59 18.03 8.02
CA ASP A 72 -9.35 18.81 7.93
C ASP A 72 -8.14 18.07 8.53
N VAL A 73 -8.07 16.74 8.31
CA VAL A 73 -6.98 15.93 8.84
C VAL A 73 -5.71 16.23 8.05
N LYS A 74 -4.71 16.75 8.75
CA LYS A 74 -3.44 17.15 8.15
C LYS A 74 -2.51 15.95 7.99
N THR A 75 -1.58 16.13 7.08
CA THR A 75 -0.55 15.18 6.66
C THR A 75 0.46 14.90 7.75
N THR A 76 0.71 15.90 8.58
CA THR A 76 1.49 15.78 9.81
C THR A 76 0.82 14.81 10.78
N GLN A 77 -0.52 14.81 10.87
CA GLN A 77 -1.26 13.85 11.70
C GLN A 77 -1.18 12.43 11.15
N TYR A 78 -1.08 12.27 9.82
CA TYR A 78 -0.78 10.98 9.18
C TYR A 78 0.61 10.45 9.57
N SER A 79 1.66 11.27 9.38
CA SER A 79 3.03 10.87 9.70
C SER A 79 3.22 10.59 11.21
N GLU A 80 2.57 11.37 12.08
CA GLU A 80 2.56 11.13 13.54
C GLU A 80 1.91 9.79 13.90
N GLY A 81 0.79 9.43 13.25
CA GLY A 81 0.13 8.14 13.43
C GLY A 81 1.02 6.97 13.00
N LEU A 82 1.70 7.10 11.85
CA LEU A 82 2.62 6.09 11.34
C LEU A 82 3.82 5.87 12.28
N ASN A 83 4.42 6.96 12.74
CA ASN A 83 5.56 6.89 13.67
C ASN A 83 5.16 6.26 15.02
N SER A 84 3.97 6.58 15.52
CA SER A 84 3.43 5.98 16.74
C SER A 84 3.21 4.47 16.60
N TYR A 85 2.81 4.00 15.42
CA TYR A 85 2.67 2.57 15.13
C TYR A 85 4.04 1.86 15.06
N LYS A 86 5.02 2.44 14.37
CA LYS A 86 6.38 1.87 14.28
C LYS A 86 7.04 1.74 15.65
N ALA A 87 6.74 2.69 16.56
CA ALA A 87 7.21 2.66 17.94
C ALA A 87 6.48 1.64 18.84
N GLY A 88 5.36 1.06 18.39
CA GLY A 88 4.61 0.07 19.15
C GLY A 88 5.34 -1.26 19.25
N GLU A 89 5.52 -1.77 20.47
CA GLU A 89 6.09 -3.10 20.70
C GLU A 89 5.14 -4.19 20.16
N SER A 90 5.70 -5.14 19.39
CA SER A 90 4.97 -6.35 19.00
C SER A 90 4.62 -7.14 20.26
N LYS A 91 3.33 -7.45 20.43
CA LYS A 91 2.86 -8.23 21.58
C LYS A 91 3.24 -9.72 21.50
N LEU A 92 3.80 -10.17 20.37
CA LEU A 92 3.99 -11.59 20.07
C LEU A 92 5.33 -11.84 19.34
N ASP A 93 6.31 -12.38 20.06
CA ASP A 93 7.62 -12.80 19.50
C ASP A 93 7.50 -13.73 18.29
N GLN A 94 6.44 -14.56 18.27
CA GLN A 94 6.19 -15.52 17.20
C GLN A 94 5.91 -14.87 15.83
N TYR A 95 5.60 -13.58 15.78
CA TYR A 95 5.32 -12.84 14.54
C TYR A 95 6.39 -11.78 14.23
N LYS A 96 7.56 -11.85 14.86
CA LYS A 96 8.67 -10.91 14.65
C LYS A 96 8.99 -10.66 13.17
N THR A 97 9.19 -11.73 12.38
CA THR A 97 9.48 -11.61 10.94
C THR A 97 8.37 -10.92 10.16
N LEU A 98 7.09 -11.19 10.49
CA LEU A 98 5.97 -10.51 9.84
C LEU A 98 5.95 -9.02 10.20
N LYS A 99 6.25 -8.67 11.46
CA LYS A 99 6.32 -7.27 11.90
C LYS A 99 7.45 -6.51 11.22
N GLU A 100 8.65 -7.11 11.13
CA GLU A 100 9.79 -6.53 10.43
C GLU A 100 9.45 -6.23 8.96
N GLU A 101 8.81 -7.17 8.27
CA GLU A 101 8.37 -6.95 6.87
C GLU A 101 7.30 -5.84 6.78
N VAL A 102 6.33 -5.83 7.69
CA VAL A 102 5.31 -4.76 7.74
C VAL A 102 5.98 -3.39 7.92
N ASP A 103 7.00 -3.28 8.77
CA ASP A 103 7.71 -2.01 8.98
C ASP A 103 8.51 -1.57 7.74
N GLU A 104 9.14 -2.50 7.03
CA GLU A 104 9.83 -2.23 5.76
C GLU A 104 8.84 -1.73 4.70
N VAL A 105 7.73 -2.46 4.52
CA VAL A 105 6.67 -2.15 3.55
C VAL A 105 6.01 -0.80 3.85
N LEU A 106 5.70 -0.53 5.12
CA LEU A 106 5.13 0.75 5.54
C LEU A 106 6.09 1.91 5.29
N THR A 107 7.39 1.70 5.51
CA THR A 107 8.40 2.72 5.22
C THR A 107 8.49 3.00 3.73
N ALA A 108 8.53 1.97 2.89
CA ALA A 108 8.59 2.15 1.45
C ALA A 108 7.30 2.81 0.90
N GLN A 109 6.15 2.42 1.42
CA GLN A 109 4.88 3.04 1.04
C GLN A 109 4.78 4.51 1.43
N ASP A 110 5.25 4.86 2.64
CA ASP A 110 5.28 6.25 3.12
C ASP A 110 6.13 7.13 2.20
N LYS A 111 7.31 6.65 1.78
CA LYS A 111 8.15 7.36 0.79
C LYS A 111 7.42 7.62 -0.53
N ILE A 112 6.74 6.60 -1.08
CA ILE A 112 5.96 6.73 -2.31
C ILE A 112 4.83 7.75 -2.11
N PHE A 113 4.11 7.63 -1.00
CA PHE A 113 2.98 8.51 -0.69
C PHE A 113 3.42 9.96 -0.54
N MET A 114 4.48 10.23 0.23
CA MET A 114 5.00 11.57 0.44
C MET A 114 5.47 12.20 -0.87
N ALA A 115 6.18 11.45 -1.72
CA ALA A 115 6.59 11.95 -3.04
C ALA A 115 5.38 12.31 -3.93
N ILE A 116 4.34 11.48 -3.92
CA ILE A 116 3.08 11.78 -4.61
C ILE A 116 2.43 13.05 -4.03
N ALA A 117 2.32 13.14 -2.72
CA ALA A 117 1.63 14.23 -2.06
C ALA A 117 2.37 15.57 -2.21
N GLU A 118 3.70 15.56 -2.22
CA GLU A 118 4.53 16.73 -2.54
C GLU A 118 4.32 17.20 -3.98
N LYS A 119 4.19 16.26 -4.92
CA LYS A 119 4.05 16.57 -6.35
C LYS A 119 2.71 17.23 -6.70
N PHE A 120 1.61 16.78 -6.11
CA PHE A 120 0.27 17.25 -6.47
C PHE A 120 -0.38 18.10 -5.37
N GLY A 121 0.22 18.22 -4.19
CA GLY A 121 -0.42 18.86 -3.05
C GLY A 121 -1.53 17.99 -2.42
N PHE A 122 -1.68 18.10 -1.10
CA PHE A 122 -2.64 17.27 -0.36
C PHE A 122 -4.10 17.70 -0.55
N GLU A 123 -4.35 19.01 -0.70
CA GLU A 123 -5.70 19.58 -0.88
C GLU A 123 -6.24 19.34 -2.31
N GLN A 124 -5.34 19.39 -3.30
CA GLN A 124 -5.69 19.13 -4.71
C GLN A 124 -5.93 17.65 -4.96
N PHE A 125 -5.43 16.70 -4.16
CA PHE A 125 -5.77 15.29 -4.37
C PHE A 125 -7.21 14.92 -4.00
N GLY A 126 -7.78 15.58 -2.99
CA GLY A 126 -9.19 15.42 -2.59
C GLY A 126 -10.14 16.02 -3.64
N GLN A 127 -9.83 17.21 -4.16
CA GLN A 127 -10.56 17.86 -5.27
C GLN A 127 -10.30 17.19 -6.63
N ALA A 128 -9.11 16.63 -6.82
CA ALA A 128 -8.79 15.88 -8.02
C ALA A 128 -9.53 14.54 -8.06
N VAL A 129 -10.24 14.06 -7.05
CA VAL A 129 -11.17 12.93 -7.29
C VAL A 129 -12.28 13.32 -8.28
N ASP A 130 -12.68 14.60 -8.32
CA ASP A 130 -13.60 15.14 -9.33
C ASP A 130 -12.87 15.69 -10.57
N GLU A 131 -11.69 16.32 -10.42
CA GLU A 131 -10.98 16.96 -11.55
C GLU A 131 -9.84 16.13 -12.18
N SER A 132 -9.31 15.11 -11.48
CA SER A 132 -8.22 14.23 -11.97
C SER A 132 -8.63 13.37 -13.14
N GLN A 133 -9.91 13.30 -13.50
CA GLN A 133 -10.26 12.76 -14.80
C GLN A 133 -9.50 13.45 -15.93
N ASN A 134 -8.96 14.66 -15.76
CA ASN A 134 -8.18 15.35 -16.80
C ASN A 134 -6.65 15.12 -16.73
N GLU A 135 -6.03 15.13 -15.55
CA GLU A 135 -4.58 14.83 -15.42
C GLU A 135 -4.27 13.33 -15.39
N LEU A 136 -5.10 12.51 -14.72
CA LEU A 136 -5.08 11.07 -14.93
C LEU A 136 -5.56 10.70 -16.33
N ALA A 137 -6.39 11.49 -17.04
CA ALA A 137 -6.63 11.25 -18.46
C ALA A 137 -5.36 11.38 -19.29
N SER A 138 -4.44 12.29 -18.97
CA SER A 138 -3.17 12.38 -19.70
C SER A 138 -2.31 11.10 -19.54
N LEU A 139 -2.36 10.48 -18.35
CA LEU A 139 -1.75 9.17 -18.07
C LEU A 139 -2.56 7.99 -18.68
N GLN A 140 -3.89 8.04 -18.63
CA GLN A 140 -4.80 7.05 -19.22
C GLN A 140 -4.74 7.04 -20.74
N ASN A 141 -4.57 8.20 -21.38
CA ASN A 141 -4.47 8.34 -22.83
C ASN A 141 -3.17 7.72 -23.38
N SER A 142 -2.20 7.42 -22.50
CA SER A 142 -0.93 6.79 -22.85
C SER A 142 -0.93 5.27 -22.61
N ASN A 143 -1.50 4.80 -21.48
CA ASN A 143 -1.63 3.36 -21.19
C ASN A 143 -2.62 3.08 -20.02
N PRO A 144 -3.92 2.90 -20.28
CA PRO A 144 -4.94 2.77 -19.22
C PRO A 144 -4.78 1.47 -18.41
N GLU A 145 -4.25 0.40 -19.02
CA GLU A 145 -3.98 -0.87 -18.34
C GLU A 145 -2.91 -0.71 -17.25
N SER A 146 -1.87 0.08 -17.51
CA SER A 146 -0.78 0.30 -16.55
C SER A 146 -1.26 1.08 -15.31
N LEU A 147 -2.14 2.06 -15.51
CA LEU A 147 -2.72 2.82 -14.41
C LEU A 147 -3.64 1.95 -13.56
N GLN A 148 -4.51 1.16 -14.19
CA GLN A 148 -5.36 0.20 -13.48
C GLN A 148 -4.50 -0.73 -12.62
N ARG A 149 -3.41 -1.27 -13.17
CA ARG A 149 -2.49 -2.14 -12.43
C ARG A 149 -1.81 -1.42 -11.27
N TRP A 150 -1.41 -0.16 -11.41
CA TRP A 150 -0.87 0.62 -10.30
C TRP A 150 -1.87 0.76 -9.15
N ILE A 151 -3.14 1.04 -9.48
CA ILE A 151 -4.24 1.11 -8.52
C ILE A 151 -4.43 -0.24 -7.84
N GLU A 152 -4.57 -1.33 -8.60
CA GLU A 152 -4.75 -2.67 -8.07
C GLU A 152 -3.62 -3.06 -7.13
N LYS A 153 -2.36 -2.80 -7.51
CA LYS A 153 -1.20 -3.13 -6.66
C LYS A 153 -1.15 -2.31 -5.38
N SER A 154 -1.56 -1.04 -5.43
CA SER A 154 -1.71 -0.24 -4.21
C SER A 154 -2.78 -0.82 -3.26
N ILE A 155 -3.87 -1.38 -3.80
CA ILE A 155 -4.94 -2.01 -3.01
C ILE A 155 -4.46 -3.34 -2.42
N ASP A 156 -3.69 -4.12 -3.18
CA ASP A 156 -3.06 -5.35 -2.71
C ASP A 156 -2.12 -5.06 -1.51
N VAL A 157 -1.37 -3.94 -1.53
CA VAL A 157 -0.56 -3.47 -0.39
C VAL A 157 -1.45 -3.20 0.83
N GLU A 158 -2.54 -2.45 0.69
CA GLU A 158 -3.47 -2.17 1.79
C GLU A 158 -4.08 -3.44 2.37
N PHE A 159 -4.55 -4.35 1.52
CA PHE A 159 -5.08 -5.64 1.95
C PHE A 159 -4.07 -6.44 2.78
N SER A 160 -2.82 -6.51 2.31
CA SER A 160 -1.78 -7.28 2.99
C SER A 160 -1.41 -6.68 4.34
N LEU A 161 -1.29 -5.35 4.43
CA LEU A 161 -1.03 -4.64 5.69
C LEU A 161 -2.17 -4.78 6.69
N ILE A 162 -3.43 -4.68 6.26
CA ILE A 162 -4.60 -4.92 7.13
C ILE A 162 -4.56 -6.36 7.65
N THR A 163 -4.30 -7.33 6.77
CA THR A 163 -4.23 -8.75 7.15
C THR A 163 -3.10 -9.01 8.14
N ALA A 164 -1.93 -8.43 7.91
CA ALA A 164 -0.77 -8.59 8.79
C ALA A 164 -1.01 -8.00 10.18
N ASP A 165 -1.62 -6.81 10.26
CA ASP A 165 -1.97 -6.17 11.53
C ASP A 165 -2.95 -7.04 12.35
N LEU A 166 -3.95 -7.64 11.69
CA LEU A 166 -4.86 -8.58 12.36
C LEU A 166 -4.13 -9.79 12.96
N ILE A 167 -3.05 -10.25 12.33
CA ILE A 167 -2.24 -11.38 12.83
C ILE A 167 -1.37 -10.95 14.00
N ILE A 168 -0.64 -9.83 13.85
CA ILE A 168 0.26 -9.27 14.87
C ILE A 168 -0.52 -8.95 16.15
N ASP A 169 -1.74 -8.44 16.01
CA ASP A 169 -2.62 -8.11 17.13
C ASP A 169 -3.33 -9.33 17.76
N GLY A 170 -3.14 -10.53 17.21
CA GLY A 170 -3.78 -11.76 17.68
C GLY A 170 -5.27 -11.88 17.33
N GLU A 171 -5.81 -11.00 16.49
CA GLU A 171 -7.20 -11.05 16.04
C GLU A 171 -7.45 -12.08 14.92
N LEU A 172 -6.38 -12.53 14.26
CA LEU A 172 -6.41 -13.52 13.19
C LEU A 172 -5.23 -14.49 13.35
N THR A 173 -5.52 -15.75 13.68
CA THR A 173 -4.51 -16.81 13.66
C THR A 173 -4.53 -17.53 12.32
N LEU A 174 -3.37 -17.62 11.66
CA LEU A 174 -3.16 -18.38 10.43
C LEU A 174 -2.01 -19.38 10.59
N PRO A 175 -2.00 -20.49 9.82
CA PRO A 175 -0.86 -21.40 9.79
C PRO A 175 0.37 -20.69 9.22
N LYS A 176 1.57 -21.11 9.65
CA LYS A 176 2.86 -20.53 9.22
C LYS A 176 3.01 -20.46 7.70
N SER A 177 2.50 -21.44 6.96
CA SER A 177 2.52 -21.44 5.49
C SER A 177 1.74 -20.27 4.89
N LYS A 178 0.55 -19.94 5.42
CA LYS A 178 -0.22 -18.77 4.97
C LYS A 178 0.43 -17.45 5.35
N ILE A 179 1.11 -17.39 6.50
CA ILE A 179 1.89 -16.20 6.89
C ILE A 179 3.04 -15.96 5.89
N LYS A 180 3.75 -17.03 5.47
CA LYS A 180 4.76 -16.92 4.42
C LYS A 180 4.17 -16.45 3.09
N GLN A 181 3.01 -16.99 2.68
CA GLN A 181 2.30 -16.53 1.48
C GLN A 181 1.93 -15.04 1.58
N LEU A 182 1.50 -14.58 2.75
CA LEU A 182 1.16 -13.17 2.99
C LEU A 182 2.38 -12.26 2.82
N ILE A 183 3.53 -12.63 3.38
CA ILE A 183 4.80 -11.91 3.20
C ILE A 183 5.15 -11.84 1.71
N THR A 184 5.21 -12.98 1.02
CA THR A 184 5.52 -13.01 -0.42
C THR A 184 4.52 -12.22 -1.28
N PHE A 185 3.25 -12.20 -0.88
CA PHE A 185 2.23 -11.39 -1.54
C PHE A 185 2.47 -9.89 -1.32
N MET A 186 2.76 -9.48 -0.08
CA MET A 186 3.02 -8.09 0.32
C MET A 186 4.25 -7.52 -0.39
N ASP A 187 5.37 -8.25 -0.41
CA ASP A 187 6.60 -7.87 -1.10
C ASP A 187 6.37 -7.62 -2.59
N ARG A 188 5.65 -8.53 -3.26
CA ARG A 188 5.31 -8.39 -4.68
C ARG A 188 4.39 -7.20 -4.93
N ALA A 189 3.42 -6.99 -4.04
CA ALA A 189 2.47 -5.88 -4.14
C ALA A 189 3.19 -4.53 -4.01
N ILE A 190 4.03 -4.34 -2.98
CA ILE A 190 4.74 -3.08 -2.78
C ILE A 190 5.80 -2.84 -3.86
N SER A 191 6.51 -3.89 -4.30
CA SER A 191 7.49 -3.79 -5.39
C SER A 191 6.84 -3.38 -6.71
N SER A 192 5.68 -3.96 -7.01
CA SER A 192 4.91 -3.60 -8.22
C SER A 192 4.32 -2.19 -8.12
N TYR A 193 3.76 -1.82 -6.96
CA TYR A 193 3.20 -0.49 -6.72
C TYR A 193 4.27 0.60 -6.86
N GLY A 194 5.43 0.42 -6.23
CA GLY A 194 6.57 1.32 -6.37
C GLY A 194 7.12 1.34 -7.79
N GLY A 195 7.22 0.19 -8.46
CA GLY A 195 7.70 0.11 -9.84
C GLY A 195 6.82 0.90 -10.83
N PHE A 196 5.50 0.83 -10.68
CA PHE A 196 4.59 1.70 -11.45
C PHE A 196 4.71 3.17 -11.04
N SER A 197 4.93 3.46 -9.75
CA SER A 197 5.12 4.84 -9.27
C SER A 197 6.38 5.47 -9.89
N ILE A 198 7.46 4.71 -10.05
CA ILE A 198 8.67 5.13 -10.76
C ILE A 198 8.41 5.28 -12.26
N LEU A 199 7.74 4.32 -12.88
CA LEU A 199 7.39 4.37 -14.31
C LEU A 199 6.61 5.65 -14.67
N PHE A 200 5.67 6.04 -13.81
CA PHE A 200 4.85 7.25 -13.97
C PHE A 200 5.52 8.51 -13.43
N LYS A 201 6.77 8.43 -12.95
CA LYS A 201 7.51 9.54 -12.34
C LYS A 201 6.76 10.19 -11.18
N LEU A 202 6.00 9.39 -10.45
CA LEU A 202 5.29 9.78 -9.23
C LEU A 202 6.21 9.70 -8.01
N TRP A 203 7.25 8.87 -8.10
CA TRP A 203 8.32 8.76 -7.13
C TRP A 203 9.63 8.44 -7.86
N GLU A 204 10.70 9.13 -7.52
CA GLU A 204 12.03 8.91 -8.10
C GLU A 204 13.00 8.62 -6.93
N PRO A 205 13.28 7.33 -6.61
CA PRO A 205 14.20 7.01 -5.53
C PRO A 205 15.61 7.48 -5.84
N THR A 206 16.33 7.91 -4.82
CA THR A 206 17.75 8.23 -4.93
C THR A 206 18.60 6.97 -5.07
N TYR A 207 19.85 7.11 -5.54
CA TYR A 207 20.78 5.98 -5.62
C TYR A 207 21.07 5.34 -4.25
N GLU A 208 21.18 6.15 -3.19
CA GLU A 208 21.39 5.67 -1.82
C GLU A 208 20.18 4.83 -1.37
N GLU A 209 18.95 5.29 -1.64
CA GLU A 209 17.75 4.52 -1.30
C GLU A 209 17.63 3.20 -2.07
N ILE A 210 18.11 3.16 -3.32
CA ILE A 210 18.16 1.94 -4.12
C ILE A 210 19.16 0.94 -3.52
N ASP A 211 20.33 1.40 -3.08
CA ASP A 211 21.39 0.54 -2.54
C ASP A 211 21.05 0.02 -1.12
N ASP A 212 20.41 0.86 -0.29
CA ASP A 212 20.13 0.57 1.11
C ASP A 212 18.86 -0.27 1.36
N SER A 213 17.99 -0.42 0.37
CA SER A 213 16.69 -1.07 0.54
C SER A 213 16.42 -2.10 -0.56
N ARG A 214 16.31 -3.36 -0.15
CA ARG A 214 15.88 -4.47 -1.01
C ARG A 214 14.55 -4.16 -1.70
N LEU A 215 13.56 -3.65 -0.96
CA LEU A 215 12.27 -3.29 -1.55
C LEU A 215 12.42 -2.16 -2.59
N THR A 216 13.22 -1.13 -2.32
CA THR A 216 13.44 -0.02 -3.28
C THR A 216 14.17 -0.49 -4.54
N MET A 217 15.19 -1.34 -4.39
CA MET A 217 15.86 -2.01 -5.51
C MET A 217 14.86 -2.81 -6.35
N ASN A 218 14.02 -3.62 -5.72
CA ASN A 218 12.99 -4.40 -6.41
C ASN A 218 12.00 -3.50 -7.15
N MET A 219 11.57 -2.38 -6.57
CA MET A 219 10.72 -1.40 -7.25
C MET A 219 11.41 -0.83 -8.50
N HIS A 220 12.69 -0.47 -8.39
CA HIS A 220 13.48 0.03 -9.52
C HIS A 220 13.56 -1.00 -10.65
N ILE A 221 13.77 -2.27 -10.30
CA ILE A 221 13.78 -3.39 -11.25
C ILE A 221 12.41 -3.55 -11.93
N MET A 222 11.34 -3.56 -11.14
CA MET A 222 9.97 -3.67 -11.65
C MET A 222 9.62 -2.52 -12.60
N ALA A 223 10.07 -1.30 -12.30
CA ALA A 223 9.92 -0.16 -13.19
C ALA A 223 10.61 -0.41 -14.54
N GLY A 224 11.82 -1.00 -14.54
CA GLY A 224 12.55 -1.36 -15.76
C GLY A 224 11.82 -2.40 -16.60
N VAL A 225 11.28 -3.44 -15.95
CA VAL A 225 10.45 -4.47 -16.58
C VAL A 225 9.20 -3.85 -17.21
N TYR A 226 8.51 -2.96 -16.48
CA TYR A 226 7.30 -2.31 -16.99
C TYR A 226 7.61 -1.34 -18.14
N SER A 227 8.71 -0.59 -18.07
CA SER A 227 9.12 0.29 -19.17
C SER A 227 9.32 -0.50 -20.47
N SER A 228 9.97 -1.66 -20.38
CA SER A 228 10.14 -2.57 -21.53
C SER A 228 8.81 -3.15 -22.01
N LYS A 229 7.91 -3.54 -21.09
CA LYS A 229 6.63 -4.17 -21.42
C LYS A 229 5.64 -3.20 -22.07
N TYR A 230 5.62 -1.94 -21.60
CA TYR A 230 4.65 -0.94 -22.00
C TYR A 230 5.22 0.10 -22.98
N ASN A 231 6.45 -0.10 -23.47
CA ASN A 231 7.15 0.72 -24.47
C ASN A 231 7.08 2.23 -24.19
N THR A 232 7.25 2.60 -22.91
CA THR A 232 7.05 3.98 -22.45
C THR A 232 8.21 4.93 -22.79
N GLY A 233 9.29 4.41 -23.40
CA GLY A 233 10.50 5.19 -23.71
C GLY A 233 11.32 5.63 -22.49
N VAL A 234 10.92 5.23 -21.28
CA VAL A 234 11.64 5.54 -20.03
C VAL A 234 12.88 4.64 -19.94
N LYS A 235 14.07 5.21 -20.19
CA LYS A 235 15.33 4.48 -20.00
C LYS A 235 15.66 4.40 -18.51
N ILE A 236 15.30 3.29 -17.90
CA ILE A 236 15.77 2.93 -16.56
C ILE A 236 17.11 2.22 -16.73
N ARG A 237 18.20 2.84 -16.26
CA ARG A 237 19.52 2.23 -16.28
C ARG A 237 19.57 1.19 -15.16
N MET A 238 19.39 -0.08 -15.52
CA MET A 238 19.75 -1.19 -14.64
C MET A 238 21.11 -1.75 -15.03
N THR A 239 21.93 -2.09 -14.05
CA THR A 239 23.15 -2.87 -14.29
C THR A 239 22.81 -4.34 -14.51
N ILE A 240 23.67 -5.08 -15.22
CA ILE A 240 23.50 -6.52 -15.45
C ILE A 240 23.52 -7.30 -14.14
N GLU A 241 24.18 -6.77 -13.11
CA GLU A 241 24.28 -7.36 -11.78
C GLU A 241 22.95 -7.23 -11.02
N GLU A 242 22.26 -6.10 -11.13
CA GLU A 242 20.90 -5.89 -10.57
C GLU A 242 19.86 -6.84 -11.18
N MET A 243 19.88 -7.05 -12.50
CA MET A 243 19.00 -8.03 -13.16
C MET A 243 19.29 -9.46 -12.71
N LYS A 244 20.55 -9.82 -12.48
CA LYS A 244 20.94 -11.16 -12.03
C LYS A 244 20.53 -11.41 -10.58
N ALA A 245 20.68 -10.42 -9.70
CA ALA A 245 20.24 -10.52 -8.31
C ALA A 245 18.73 -10.78 -8.20
N TYR A 246 17.93 -10.12 -9.04
CA TYR A 246 16.48 -10.33 -9.11
C TYR A 246 16.11 -11.76 -9.53
N LEU A 247 16.66 -12.22 -10.66
CA LEU A 247 16.35 -13.55 -11.23
C LEU A 247 16.78 -14.71 -10.33
N LEU A 248 17.78 -14.49 -9.48
CA LEU A 248 18.26 -15.48 -8.51
C LEU A 248 17.46 -15.49 -7.20
N SER A 249 16.64 -14.45 -6.94
CA SER A 249 15.77 -14.38 -5.76
C SER A 249 14.39 -15.05 -5.94
N GLU A 250 14.04 -15.42 -7.18
CA GLU A 250 12.79 -16.13 -7.53
C GLU A 250 12.95 -17.68 -7.60
N VAL A 251 14.10 -18.23 -7.18
CA VAL A 251 14.39 -19.69 -7.12
C VAL A 251 14.50 -20.18 -5.68
#